data_AF-Q9RGP5-F1
#
_entry.id   AF-Q9RGP5-F1
#
_cell.length_a   1.000
_cell.length_b   1.000
_cell.length_c   1.000
_cell.angle_alpha   90.00
_cell.angle_beta   90.00
_cell.angle_gamma   90.00
#
_symmetry.space_group_name_H-M   'P 1'
#
loop_
_entity.id
_entity.type
_entity.pdbx_description
1 polymer ?
#
loop_
_entity_poly.entity_id
_entity_poly.type
_entity_poly.pdbx_seq_one_letter_code
_entity_poly.pdbx_strand_id
1 'polypeptide(L)'
;KEYVSMYGPTTGDRVRLGDTDLILEVEHDCTTYGEEIKFGGGKTIRDGMSQTNSPSSYELDLVLTNALIVDYTGIYKADIGIKDGKIAGIGKAGNKDMQDGVDNNLCVGPATEALAAEGLIVTAGGIDTHIHFISPQQIPTAFASGVTTMIGGGTGPADGTNATTITPGRANLKSMLRAAEEYAMNLGFLAKGNVSYEPSLRDQIEAGAIGFKIHEDWGSTPAAIHHCLNVADEYDVQVAIHT
;
A
#
# COMPACT_ATOMS: atom_id res chain seq x y z
N LYS A 1 14.39 -2.46 29.11
CA LYS A 1 14.27 -0.98 29.03
C LYS A 1 15.34 -0.35 28.16
N GLU A 2 16.63 -0.54 28.44
CA GLU A 2 17.72 0.00 27.60
C GLU A 2 17.67 -0.55 26.18
N TYR A 3 17.49 -1.86 26.01
CA TYR A 3 17.27 -2.49 24.70
C TYR A 3 16.18 -1.78 23.88
N VAL A 4 15.00 -1.62 24.47
CA VAL A 4 13.84 -0.97 23.82
C VAL A 4 14.14 0.46 23.40
N SER A 5 14.91 1.21 24.21
CA SER A 5 15.31 2.58 23.84
C SER A 5 16.29 2.64 22.66
N MET A 6 16.97 1.54 22.35
CA MET A 6 17.94 1.47 21.26
C MET A 6 17.38 0.88 19.96
N TYR A 7 16.48 -0.10 20.06
CA TYR A 7 16.05 -0.94 18.93
C TYR A 7 14.53 -1.11 18.83
N GLY A 8 13.75 -0.52 19.74
CA GLY A 8 12.31 -0.74 19.81
C GLY A 8 11.91 -1.99 20.62
N PRO A 9 10.59 -2.23 20.79
CA PRO A 9 10.06 -3.36 21.55
C PRO A 9 10.41 -4.69 20.89
N THR A 10 10.53 -5.77 21.67
CA THR A 10 10.76 -7.13 21.15
C THR A 10 9.70 -8.10 21.66
N THR A 11 9.83 -9.40 21.36
CA THR A 11 8.80 -10.43 21.64
C THR A 11 8.27 -10.35 23.08
N GLY A 12 6.95 -10.25 23.22
CA GLY A 12 6.23 -10.14 24.50
C GLY A 12 6.10 -8.73 25.06
N ASP A 13 6.84 -7.74 24.53
CA ASP A 13 6.60 -6.34 24.86
C ASP A 13 5.25 -5.87 24.31
N ARG A 14 4.69 -4.84 24.95
CA ARG A 14 3.38 -4.28 24.59
C ARG A 14 3.45 -2.79 24.28
N VAL A 15 2.72 -2.38 23.25
CA VAL A 15 2.67 -0.99 22.74
C VAL A 15 1.22 -0.53 22.66
N ARG A 16 0.91 0.63 23.24
CA ARG A 16 -0.40 1.27 23.08
C ARG A 16 -0.48 1.99 21.74
N LEU A 17 -1.58 1.83 21.02
CA LEU A 17 -1.83 2.57 19.78
C LEU A 17 -2.36 3.97 20.09
N GLY A 18 -1.49 4.97 19.94
CA GLY A 18 -1.83 6.37 20.22
C GLY A 18 -2.34 6.57 21.64
N ASP A 19 -3.43 7.29 21.78
CA ASP A 19 -4.17 7.53 23.02
C ASP A 19 -5.39 6.60 23.21
N THR A 20 -5.50 5.55 22.39
CA THR A 20 -6.58 4.56 22.48
C THR A 20 -6.34 3.54 23.61
N ASP A 21 -7.32 2.67 23.89
CA ASP A 21 -7.17 1.51 24.78
C ASP A 21 -6.73 0.22 24.06
N LEU A 22 -6.34 0.31 22.79
CA LEU A 22 -5.79 -0.81 22.03
C LEU A 22 -4.32 -1.01 22.37
N ILE A 23 -3.98 -2.24 22.78
CA ILE A 23 -2.62 -2.65 23.14
C ILE A 23 -2.17 -3.75 22.19
N LEU A 24 -1.09 -3.49 21.45
CA LEU A 24 -0.40 -4.48 20.64
C LEU A 24 0.58 -5.28 21.49
N GLU A 25 0.76 -6.56 21.19
CA GLU A 25 1.83 -7.39 21.73
C GLU A 25 2.71 -7.85 20.57
N VAL A 26 4.04 -7.77 20.73
CA VAL A 26 4.97 -8.26 19.71
C VAL A 26 5.00 -9.79 19.76
N GLU A 27 4.48 -10.43 18.71
CA GLU A 27 4.29 -11.88 18.63
C GLU A 27 5.61 -12.62 18.34
N HIS A 28 6.49 -12.00 17.56
CA HIS A 28 7.78 -12.55 17.14
C HIS A 28 8.78 -11.43 16.81
N ASP A 29 10.08 -11.72 16.95
CA ASP A 29 11.16 -10.86 16.50
C ASP A 29 12.12 -11.71 15.65
N CYS A 30 12.34 -11.28 14.40
CA CYS A 30 13.22 -11.98 13.45
C CYS A 30 14.71 -11.74 13.72
N THR A 31 15.07 -10.85 14.64
CA THR A 31 16.46 -10.51 14.90
C THR A 31 17.23 -11.58 15.69
N THR A 32 18.55 -11.46 15.67
CA THR A 32 19.46 -12.16 16.60
C THR A 32 20.01 -11.13 17.58
N TYR A 33 19.76 -11.30 18.87
CA TYR A 33 20.15 -10.29 19.86
C TYR A 33 21.66 -10.05 19.90
N GLY A 34 22.05 -8.78 19.76
CA GLY A 34 23.45 -8.35 19.65
C GLY A 34 23.89 -8.09 18.19
N GLU A 35 23.11 -8.55 17.22
CA GLU A 35 23.36 -8.41 15.78
C GLU A 35 22.38 -7.43 15.10
N GLU A 36 21.69 -6.59 15.88
CA GLU A 36 20.81 -5.56 15.35
C GLU A 36 21.59 -4.58 14.47
N ILE A 37 21.03 -4.31 13.29
CA ILE A 37 21.61 -3.31 12.39
C ILE A 37 21.15 -1.91 12.80
N LYS A 38 22.10 -0.98 12.87
CA LYS A 38 21.88 0.41 13.28
C LYS A 38 22.81 1.31 12.48
N PHE A 39 22.25 2.35 11.90
CA PHE A 39 23.00 3.35 11.15
C PHE A 39 23.50 4.49 12.07
N GLY A 40 24.66 5.07 11.75
CA GLY A 40 25.23 6.23 12.44
C GLY A 40 26.72 6.12 12.79
N GLY A 41 27.29 7.21 13.31
CA GLY A 41 28.71 7.28 13.68
C GLY A 41 29.10 6.21 14.70
N GLY A 42 30.00 5.31 14.30
CA GLY A 42 30.47 4.20 15.14
C GLY A 42 29.44 3.08 15.37
N LYS A 43 28.35 3.02 14.58
CA LYS A 43 27.33 1.97 14.66
C LYS A 43 27.65 0.77 13.76
N THR A 44 26.67 -0.06 13.41
CA THR A 44 26.92 -1.37 12.78
C THR A 44 26.86 -1.34 11.26
N ILE A 45 25.99 -0.53 10.65
CA ILE A 45 25.93 -0.36 9.18
C ILE A 45 27.10 0.52 8.73
N ARG A 46 28.26 -0.12 8.53
CA ARG A 46 29.52 0.44 8.05
C ARG A 46 30.27 -0.59 7.20
N ASP A 47 31.13 -0.09 6.33
CA ASP A 47 32.01 -0.89 5.45
C ASP A 47 32.67 -2.06 6.20
N GLY A 48 32.52 -3.27 5.66
CA GLY A 48 33.06 -4.50 6.23
C GLY A 48 32.43 -4.97 7.55
N MET A 49 31.41 -4.28 8.06
CA MET A 49 30.67 -4.65 9.28
C MET A 49 29.29 -5.21 8.88
N SER A 50 28.18 -4.54 9.20
CA SER A 50 26.85 -4.94 8.71
C SER A 50 26.58 -4.52 7.27
N GLN A 51 27.40 -3.64 6.68
CA GLN A 51 27.44 -3.43 5.23
C GLN A 51 28.50 -4.38 4.66
N THR A 52 28.10 -5.25 3.73
CA THR A 52 29.04 -6.17 3.08
C THR A 52 29.93 -5.44 2.08
N ASN A 53 31.16 -5.94 1.92
CA ASN A 53 32.09 -5.53 0.87
C ASN A 53 31.96 -6.42 -0.38
N SER A 54 31.17 -7.49 -0.30
CA SER A 54 30.93 -8.47 -1.36
C SER A 54 29.41 -8.57 -1.64
N PRO A 55 28.79 -7.51 -2.20
CA PRO A 55 27.34 -7.48 -2.41
C PRO A 55 26.89 -8.62 -3.31
N SER A 56 25.80 -9.28 -2.93
CA SER A 56 25.15 -10.30 -3.75
C SER A 56 24.31 -9.67 -4.87
N SER A 57 23.80 -10.47 -5.82
CA SER A 57 22.78 -9.99 -6.78
C SER A 57 21.48 -9.52 -6.11
N TYR A 58 21.30 -9.83 -4.82
CA TYR A 58 20.16 -9.45 -4.00
C TYR A 58 20.51 -8.30 -3.03
N GLU A 59 21.52 -7.50 -3.35
CA GLU A 59 21.76 -6.22 -2.66
C GLU A 59 20.49 -5.36 -2.67
N LEU A 60 20.12 -4.85 -1.50
CA LEU A 60 18.94 -4.00 -1.32
C LEU A 60 19.20 -2.57 -1.82
N ASP A 61 18.15 -1.91 -2.28
CA ASP A 61 18.22 -0.48 -2.61
C ASP A 61 17.96 0.38 -1.34
N LEU A 62 17.10 -0.12 -0.44
CA LEU A 62 16.77 0.50 0.84
C LEU A 62 16.51 -0.58 1.90
N VAL A 63 16.94 -0.34 3.14
CA VAL A 63 16.58 -1.15 4.31
C VAL A 63 15.93 -0.29 5.39
N LEU A 64 14.77 -0.72 5.89
CA LEU A 64 14.16 -0.19 7.10
C LEU A 64 14.59 -1.07 8.27
N THR A 65 15.27 -0.47 9.26
CA THR A 65 15.87 -1.23 10.37
C THR A 65 14.97 -1.30 11.58
N ASN A 66 14.81 -2.48 12.17
CA ASN A 66 14.13 -2.72 13.45
C ASN A 66 12.66 -2.24 13.49
N ALA A 67 11.91 -2.42 12.40
CA ALA A 67 10.51 -2.00 12.32
C ALA A 67 9.60 -2.91 13.17
N LEU A 68 8.66 -2.30 13.91
CA LEU A 68 7.49 -3.03 14.41
C LEU A 68 6.43 -3.05 13.32
N ILE A 69 6.25 -4.21 12.69
CA ILE A 69 5.28 -4.40 11.61
C ILE A 69 3.92 -4.72 12.23
N VAL A 70 2.90 -3.99 11.78
CA VAL A 70 1.50 -4.23 12.15
C VAL A 70 0.73 -4.44 10.87
N ASP A 71 0.32 -5.68 10.63
CA ASP A 71 -0.38 -6.09 9.43
C ASP A 71 -1.43 -7.18 9.77
N TYR A 72 -2.34 -7.46 8.84
CA TYR A 72 -3.29 -8.55 9.01
C TYR A 72 -2.62 -9.93 9.14
N THR A 73 -1.38 -10.07 8.64
CA THR A 73 -0.58 -11.30 8.77
C THR A 73 0.02 -11.51 10.16
N GLY A 74 0.09 -10.47 10.99
CA GLY A 74 0.63 -10.55 12.35
C GLY A 74 1.23 -9.24 12.85
N ILE A 75 1.69 -9.26 14.10
CA ILE A 75 2.36 -8.15 14.77
C ILE A 75 3.75 -8.61 15.22
N TYR A 76 4.78 -8.25 14.47
CA TYR A 76 6.13 -8.77 14.69
C TYR A 76 7.21 -7.74 14.34
N LYS A 77 8.42 -7.98 14.83
CA LYS A 77 9.57 -7.11 14.61
C LYS A 77 10.52 -7.72 13.59
N ALA A 78 10.93 -6.91 12.61
CA ALA A 78 11.84 -7.33 11.55
C ALA A 78 12.51 -6.12 10.87
N ASP A 79 13.54 -6.38 10.08
CA ASP A 79 14.02 -5.47 9.06
C ASP A 79 13.22 -5.66 7.77
N ILE A 80 12.99 -4.59 7.01
CA ILE A 80 12.28 -4.63 5.72
C ILE A 80 13.24 -4.19 4.63
N GLY A 81 13.49 -5.07 3.66
CA GLY A 81 14.31 -4.77 2.49
C GLY A 81 13.47 -4.39 1.28
N ILE A 82 13.85 -3.30 0.62
CA ILE A 82 13.24 -2.83 -0.63
C ILE A 82 14.24 -2.97 -1.78
N LYS A 83 13.76 -3.50 -2.91
CA LYS A 83 14.50 -3.57 -4.17
C LYS A 83 13.56 -3.33 -5.35
N ASP A 84 13.95 -2.49 -6.30
CA ASP A 84 13.21 -2.15 -7.51
C ASP A 84 11.75 -1.73 -7.22
N GLY A 85 11.56 -0.95 -6.14
CA GLY A 85 10.25 -0.47 -5.70
C GLY A 85 9.33 -1.54 -5.09
N LYS A 86 9.85 -2.73 -4.77
CA LYS A 86 9.09 -3.83 -4.16
C LYS A 86 9.70 -4.26 -2.82
N ILE A 87 8.87 -4.82 -1.96
CA ILE A 87 9.34 -5.51 -0.75
C ILE A 87 10.07 -6.78 -1.19
N ALA A 88 11.39 -6.80 -1.03
CA ALA A 88 12.27 -7.88 -1.44
C ALA A 88 12.39 -8.98 -0.37
N GLY A 89 12.24 -8.59 0.90
CA GLY A 89 12.25 -9.50 2.03
C GLY A 89 11.82 -8.80 3.32
N ILE A 90 11.39 -9.60 4.29
CA ILE A 90 11.09 -9.20 5.66
C ILE A 90 11.73 -10.25 6.56
N GLY A 91 12.60 -9.84 7.48
CA GLY A 91 13.41 -10.76 8.26
C GLY A 91 14.61 -10.09 8.91
N LYS A 92 15.78 -10.75 8.85
CA LYS A 92 17.03 -10.21 9.42
C LYS A 92 17.95 -9.74 8.31
N ALA A 93 18.22 -8.44 8.26
CA ALA A 93 19.12 -7.84 7.29
C ALA A 93 20.56 -7.71 7.81
N GLY A 94 21.50 -7.45 6.89
CA GLY A 94 22.89 -7.11 7.22
C GLY A 94 23.90 -7.83 6.34
N ASN A 95 25.00 -8.24 6.96
CA ASN A 95 26.13 -8.87 6.26
C ASN A 95 26.39 -10.31 6.75
N LYS A 96 26.22 -11.29 5.85
CA LYS A 96 26.48 -12.71 6.13
C LYS A 96 27.93 -13.03 6.43
N ASP A 97 28.88 -12.19 5.98
CA ASP A 97 30.31 -12.40 6.23
C ASP A 97 30.66 -12.22 7.71
N MET A 98 29.85 -11.46 8.45
CA MET A 98 30.13 -11.03 9.82
C MET A 98 29.03 -11.38 10.82
N GLN A 99 27.81 -11.65 10.35
CA GLN A 99 26.62 -11.79 11.19
C GLN A 99 25.86 -13.08 10.89
N ASP A 100 25.39 -13.75 11.93
CA ASP A 100 24.54 -14.92 11.81
C ASP A 100 23.10 -14.57 11.43
N GLY A 101 22.40 -15.52 10.81
CA GLY A 101 20.97 -15.45 10.55
C GLY A 101 20.52 -14.43 9.50
N VAL A 102 21.43 -13.79 8.75
CA VAL A 102 21.07 -12.85 7.67
C VAL A 102 20.36 -13.60 6.55
N ASP A 103 19.19 -13.13 6.12
CA ASP A 103 18.46 -13.75 5.01
C ASP A 103 19.15 -13.50 3.67
N ASN A 104 19.00 -14.45 2.73
CA ASN A 104 19.65 -14.36 1.41
C ASN A 104 19.24 -13.11 0.61
N ASN A 105 18.00 -12.66 0.78
CA ASN A 105 17.43 -11.52 0.06
C ASN A 105 17.53 -10.20 0.84
N LEU A 106 18.20 -10.19 2.00
CA LEU A 106 18.30 -9.02 2.89
C LEU A 106 19.76 -8.58 3.09
N CYS A 107 20.50 -8.57 1.99
CA CYS A 107 21.90 -8.15 1.97
C CYS A 107 22.00 -6.62 1.95
N VAL A 108 22.67 -6.05 2.96
CA VAL A 108 22.98 -4.62 3.04
C VAL A 108 24.36 -4.39 2.43
N GLY A 109 24.42 -3.65 1.32
CA GLY A 109 25.65 -3.40 0.57
C GLY A 109 25.90 -1.90 0.32
N PRO A 110 26.94 -1.56 -0.45
CA PRO A 110 27.32 -0.18 -0.75
C PRO A 110 26.23 0.66 -1.47
N ALA A 111 25.27 0.03 -2.15
CA ALA A 111 24.16 0.71 -2.82
C ALA A 111 22.89 0.84 -1.96
N THR A 112 22.88 0.26 -0.75
CA THR A 112 21.72 0.25 0.12
C THR A 112 21.61 1.55 0.93
N GLU A 113 20.49 2.26 0.80
CA GLU A 113 20.11 3.34 1.72
C GLU A 113 19.56 2.77 3.04
N ALA A 114 19.71 3.51 4.14
CA ALA A 114 19.24 3.10 5.47
C ALA A 114 18.16 4.06 6.02
N LEU A 115 17.02 3.49 6.45
CA LEU A 115 15.96 4.21 7.14
C LEU A 115 15.73 3.60 8.53
N ALA A 116 15.98 4.36 9.59
CA ALA A 116 15.80 3.90 10.96
C ALA A 116 14.31 3.80 11.30
N ALA A 117 13.84 2.58 11.60
CA ALA A 117 12.48 2.31 12.05
C ALA A 117 12.40 1.77 13.50
N GLU A 118 13.53 1.74 14.22
CA GLU A 118 13.55 1.41 15.65
C GLU A 118 12.60 2.29 16.48
N GLY A 119 11.62 1.67 17.12
CA GLY A 119 10.59 2.36 17.92
C GLY A 119 9.45 2.97 17.11
N LEU A 120 9.41 2.76 15.79
CA LEU A 120 8.31 3.14 14.91
C LEU A 120 7.45 1.91 14.55
N ILE A 121 6.20 2.17 14.22
CA ILE A 121 5.29 1.18 13.62
C ILE A 121 5.29 1.37 12.11
N VAL A 122 5.37 0.27 11.36
CA VAL A 122 5.24 0.24 9.91
C VAL A 122 3.99 -0.56 9.54
N THR A 123 3.13 0.04 8.71
CA THR A 123 1.92 -0.58 8.17
C THR A 123 1.94 -0.51 6.65
N ALA A 124 1.09 -1.29 5.99
CA ALA A 124 0.72 -1.01 4.61
C ALA A 124 0.02 0.37 4.51
N GLY A 125 0.07 0.98 3.32
CA GLY A 125 -0.69 2.19 3.04
C GLY A 125 -2.19 1.91 2.92
N GLY A 126 -3.02 2.88 3.32
CA GLY A 126 -4.47 2.76 3.24
C GLY A 126 -4.98 2.67 1.80
N ILE A 127 -6.05 1.90 1.59
CA ILE A 127 -6.77 1.78 0.32
C ILE A 127 -8.20 2.26 0.55
N ASP A 128 -8.56 3.41 -0.02
CA ASP A 128 -9.92 3.93 0.01
C ASP A 128 -10.65 3.54 -1.29
N THR A 129 -11.81 2.90 -1.16
CA THR A 129 -12.56 2.31 -2.28
C THR A 129 -13.88 3.02 -2.58
N HIS A 130 -14.14 4.16 -1.94
CA HIS A 130 -15.37 4.94 -2.16
C HIS A 130 -15.07 6.41 -2.45
N ILE A 131 -14.13 6.66 -3.37
CA ILE A 131 -13.75 8.03 -3.72
C ILE A 131 -14.66 8.65 -4.77
N HIS A 132 -15.24 9.80 -4.44
CA HIS A 132 -15.83 10.69 -5.42
C HIS A 132 -14.74 11.66 -5.90
N PHE A 133 -14.30 11.53 -7.15
CA PHE A 133 -13.27 12.41 -7.75
C PHE A 133 -13.85 13.79 -8.09
N ILE A 134 -14.29 14.53 -7.05
CA ILE A 134 -14.89 15.86 -7.11
C ILE A 134 -13.82 16.93 -7.30
N SER A 135 -12.72 16.83 -6.54
CA SER A 135 -11.65 17.82 -6.56
C SER A 135 -10.26 17.19 -6.37
N PRO A 136 -9.22 17.65 -7.09
CA PRO A 136 -7.85 17.15 -6.94
C PRO A 136 -7.27 17.33 -5.54
N GLN A 137 -7.76 18.31 -4.77
CA GLN A 137 -7.27 18.62 -3.42
C GLN A 137 -7.52 17.49 -2.42
N GLN A 138 -8.43 16.55 -2.72
CA GLN A 138 -8.61 15.35 -1.90
C GLN A 138 -7.34 14.48 -1.87
N ILE A 139 -6.57 14.44 -2.95
CA ILE A 139 -5.44 13.53 -3.10
C ILE A 139 -4.32 13.87 -2.08
N PRO A 140 -3.84 15.12 -1.96
CA PRO A 140 -2.89 15.48 -0.90
C PRO A 140 -3.43 15.24 0.52
N THR A 141 -4.73 15.46 0.75
CA THR A 141 -5.36 15.19 2.05
C THR A 141 -5.35 13.70 2.39
N ALA A 142 -5.73 12.84 1.44
CA ALA A 142 -5.68 11.40 1.59
C ALA A 142 -4.24 10.90 1.83
N PHE A 143 -3.29 11.40 1.03
CA PHE A 143 -1.87 11.06 1.15
C PHE A 143 -1.31 11.42 2.53
N ALA A 144 -1.62 12.62 3.06
CA ALA A 144 -1.19 13.05 4.38
C ALA A 144 -1.75 12.18 5.53
N SER A 145 -2.88 11.49 5.31
CA SER A 145 -3.48 10.57 6.28
C SER A 145 -2.94 9.14 6.20
N GLY A 146 -2.05 8.83 5.23
CA GLY A 146 -1.47 7.51 5.02
C GLY A 146 -2.22 6.65 4.00
N VAL A 147 -3.18 7.20 3.25
CA VAL A 147 -3.80 6.52 2.09
C VAL A 147 -2.85 6.60 0.90
N THR A 148 -2.65 5.47 0.21
CA THR A 148 -1.77 5.38 -0.97
C THR A 148 -2.47 4.84 -2.21
N THR A 149 -3.73 4.41 -2.08
CA THR A 149 -4.57 3.98 -3.20
C THR A 149 -5.99 4.52 -3.06
N MET A 150 -6.51 5.10 -4.13
CA MET A 150 -7.85 5.68 -4.21
C MET A 150 -8.62 5.07 -5.38
N ILE A 151 -9.72 4.36 -5.07
CA ILE A 151 -10.62 3.74 -6.03
C ILE A 151 -11.99 4.40 -5.92
N GLY A 152 -12.59 4.72 -7.08
CA GLY A 152 -13.90 5.34 -7.12
C GLY A 152 -14.23 5.88 -8.51
N GLY A 153 -14.91 7.02 -8.61
CA GLY A 153 -15.26 7.58 -9.92
C GLY A 153 -15.66 9.05 -9.85
N GLY A 154 -15.60 9.74 -10.98
CA GLY A 154 -15.95 11.15 -11.09
C GLY A 154 -15.32 11.86 -12.26
N THR A 155 -15.80 13.06 -12.54
CA THR A 155 -15.31 13.95 -13.62
C THR A 155 -15.13 15.39 -13.13
N GLY A 156 -14.78 15.58 -11.85
CA GLY A 156 -14.75 16.89 -11.20
C GLY A 156 -16.08 17.26 -10.54
N PRO A 157 -16.37 18.55 -10.30
CA PRO A 157 -17.46 19.00 -9.42
C PRO A 157 -18.85 19.00 -10.10
N ALA A 158 -19.08 18.09 -11.05
CA ALA A 158 -20.38 17.93 -11.71
C ALA A 158 -21.39 17.25 -10.77
N ASP A 159 -22.67 17.58 -10.90
CA ASP A 159 -23.76 17.04 -10.05
C ASP A 159 -23.74 15.50 -9.97
N GLY A 160 -23.49 14.84 -11.10
CA GLY A 160 -23.37 13.37 -11.13
C GLY A 160 -22.21 12.83 -10.30
N THR A 161 -21.07 13.52 -10.24
CA THR A 161 -19.92 13.11 -9.42
C THR A 161 -20.12 13.48 -7.95
N ASN A 162 -20.77 14.61 -7.67
CA ASN A 162 -21.15 14.99 -6.32
C ASN A 162 -22.07 13.94 -5.68
N ALA A 163 -22.88 13.24 -6.50
CA ALA A 163 -23.77 12.17 -6.05
C ALA A 163 -23.17 10.76 -6.16
N THR A 164 -22.35 10.46 -7.17
CA THR A 164 -22.00 9.07 -7.52
C THR A 164 -20.51 8.89 -7.83
N THR A 165 -19.94 7.76 -7.42
CA THR A 165 -18.57 7.33 -7.75
C THR A 165 -18.46 6.76 -9.17
N ILE A 166 -18.84 7.55 -10.18
CA ILE A 166 -18.94 7.11 -11.58
C ILE A 166 -18.15 8.05 -12.50
N THR A 167 -17.26 7.46 -13.31
CA THR A 167 -16.62 8.09 -14.48
C THR A 167 -17.27 7.53 -15.76
N PRO A 168 -18.30 8.18 -16.34
CA PRO A 168 -19.17 7.53 -17.31
C PRO A 168 -18.61 7.59 -18.74
N GLY A 169 -18.46 6.44 -19.40
CA GLY A 169 -18.13 6.37 -20.83
C GLY A 169 -16.64 6.61 -21.17
N ARG A 170 -16.26 6.17 -22.38
CA ARG A 170 -14.87 6.15 -22.86
C ARG A 170 -14.15 7.50 -22.84
N ALA A 171 -14.83 8.58 -23.23
CA ALA A 171 -14.20 9.91 -23.30
C ALA A 171 -13.81 10.45 -21.92
N ASN A 172 -14.67 10.24 -20.92
CA ASN A 172 -14.41 10.68 -19.55
C ASN A 172 -13.33 9.82 -18.89
N LEU A 173 -13.38 8.50 -19.08
CA LEU A 173 -12.33 7.59 -18.61
C LEU A 173 -10.97 7.96 -19.20
N LYS A 174 -10.89 8.19 -20.51
CA LYS A 174 -9.66 8.67 -21.17
C LYS A 174 -9.15 9.98 -20.56
N SER A 175 -10.05 10.90 -20.23
CA SER A 175 -9.68 12.20 -19.67
C SER A 175 -9.14 12.05 -18.24
N MET A 176 -9.80 11.26 -17.41
CA MET A 176 -9.38 11.00 -16.03
C MET A 176 -8.07 10.20 -15.96
N LEU A 177 -7.89 9.17 -16.81
CA LEU A 177 -6.64 8.42 -16.89
C LEU A 177 -5.46 9.31 -17.30
N ARG A 178 -5.66 10.26 -18.22
CA ARG A 178 -4.60 11.22 -18.58
C ARG A 178 -4.33 12.24 -17.48
N ALA A 179 -5.36 12.66 -16.75
CA ALA A 179 -5.20 13.57 -15.62
C ALA A 179 -4.51 12.90 -14.43
N ALA A 180 -4.62 11.57 -14.31
CA ALA A 180 -4.02 10.78 -13.23
C ALA A 180 -2.48 10.85 -13.19
N GLU A 181 -1.83 11.10 -14.34
CA GLU A 181 -0.37 11.20 -14.48
C GLU A 181 0.27 12.32 -13.63
N GLU A 182 -0.53 13.27 -13.12
CA GLU A 182 -0.05 14.37 -12.28
C GLU A 182 0.25 13.93 -10.83
N TYR A 183 -0.34 12.83 -10.35
CA TYR A 183 -0.46 12.59 -8.91
C TYR A 183 0.39 11.41 -8.39
N ALA A 184 0.96 11.59 -7.20
CA ALA A 184 1.62 10.52 -6.44
C ALA A 184 0.59 9.68 -5.65
N MET A 185 -0.29 8.98 -6.36
CA MET A 185 -1.35 8.14 -5.79
C MET A 185 -1.69 7.02 -6.76
N ASN A 186 -1.89 5.79 -6.27
CA ASN A 186 -2.46 4.74 -7.12
C ASN A 186 -3.96 5.02 -7.32
N LEU A 187 -4.42 5.02 -8.58
CA LEU A 187 -5.78 5.44 -8.93
C LEU A 187 -6.53 4.36 -9.73
N GLY A 188 -7.79 4.12 -9.37
CA GLY A 188 -8.69 3.23 -10.08
C GLY A 188 -10.07 3.86 -10.30
N PHE A 189 -10.61 3.75 -11.52
CA PHE A 189 -11.85 4.40 -11.92
C PHE A 189 -12.98 3.40 -12.21
N LEU A 190 -14.16 3.66 -11.66
CA LEU A 190 -15.39 2.91 -11.85
C LEU A 190 -16.25 3.55 -12.94
N ALA A 191 -16.77 2.71 -13.82
CA ALA A 191 -17.71 3.07 -14.88
C ALA A 191 -19.16 3.07 -14.39
N LYS A 192 -20.09 3.55 -15.24
CA LYS A 192 -21.52 3.52 -14.94
C LYS A 192 -22.08 2.11 -15.17
N GLY A 193 -22.57 1.49 -14.10
CA GLY A 193 -23.24 0.17 -14.14
C GLY A 193 -24.76 0.23 -14.38
N ASN A 194 -25.37 1.41 -14.28
CA ASN A 194 -26.82 1.60 -14.45
C ASN A 194 -27.26 1.51 -15.94
N VAL A 195 -27.05 0.37 -16.59
CA VAL A 195 -27.28 0.19 -18.03
C VAL A 195 -27.85 -1.22 -18.30
N SER A 196 -28.96 -1.32 -19.02
CA SER A 196 -29.55 -2.59 -19.48
C SER A 196 -29.19 -2.96 -20.92
N TYR A 197 -28.17 -2.31 -21.47
CA TYR A 197 -27.60 -2.59 -22.80
C TYR A 197 -26.12 -2.92 -22.65
N GLU A 198 -25.81 -4.21 -22.57
CA GLU A 198 -24.49 -4.74 -22.25
C GLU A 198 -23.34 -4.24 -23.16
N PRO A 199 -23.52 -4.02 -24.48
CA PRO A 199 -22.43 -3.46 -25.30
C PRO A 199 -21.91 -2.11 -24.79
N SER A 200 -22.74 -1.29 -24.15
CA SER A 200 -22.30 -0.03 -23.52
C SER A 200 -21.54 -0.24 -22.21
N LEU A 201 -21.77 -1.35 -21.50
CA LEU A 201 -20.98 -1.71 -20.33
C LEU A 201 -19.59 -2.18 -20.75
N ARG A 202 -19.52 -3.07 -21.77
CA ARG A 202 -18.26 -3.59 -22.33
C ARG A 202 -17.33 -2.48 -22.82
N ASP A 203 -17.87 -1.50 -23.58
CA ASP A 203 -17.09 -0.35 -24.07
C ASP A 203 -16.39 0.44 -22.94
N GLN A 204 -17.01 0.53 -21.76
CA GLN A 204 -16.43 1.25 -20.63
C GLN A 204 -15.26 0.50 -19.99
N ILE A 205 -15.35 -0.83 -19.87
CA ILE A 205 -14.23 -1.64 -19.37
C ILE A 205 -13.07 -1.60 -20.37
N GLU A 206 -13.37 -1.72 -21.67
CA GLU A 206 -12.39 -1.56 -22.75
C GLU A 206 -11.79 -0.15 -22.86
N ALA A 207 -12.37 0.84 -22.16
CA ALA A 207 -11.82 2.18 -22.03
C ALA A 207 -10.91 2.36 -20.80
N GLY A 208 -10.75 1.33 -19.96
CA GLY A 208 -9.85 1.31 -18.81
C GLY A 208 -10.53 1.44 -17.45
N ALA A 209 -11.85 1.26 -17.35
CA ALA A 209 -12.50 1.14 -16.04
C ALA A 209 -12.16 -0.20 -15.37
N ILE A 210 -11.98 -0.20 -14.04
CA ILE A 210 -11.64 -1.40 -13.25
C ILE A 210 -12.88 -2.10 -12.64
N GLY A 211 -14.06 -1.60 -12.95
CA GLY A 211 -15.32 -2.05 -12.39
C GLY A 211 -16.45 -1.07 -12.63
N PHE A 212 -17.61 -1.36 -12.05
CA PHE A 212 -18.80 -0.55 -12.18
C PHE A 212 -19.30 -0.04 -10.82
N LYS A 213 -19.92 1.14 -10.82
CA LYS A 213 -20.82 1.57 -9.75
C LYS A 213 -22.25 1.61 -10.29
N ILE A 214 -23.15 0.94 -9.56
CA ILE A 214 -24.60 1.06 -9.70
C ILE A 214 -25.09 2.00 -8.59
N HIS A 215 -25.85 3.04 -8.94
CA HIS A 215 -26.35 4.03 -7.98
C HIS A 215 -27.83 4.38 -8.19
N GLU A 216 -28.58 4.62 -7.10
CA GLU A 216 -30.03 4.86 -7.16
C GLU A 216 -30.41 6.10 -7.99
N ASP A 217 -29.63 7.19 -7.91
CA ASP A 217 -29.76 8.41 -8.71
C ASP A 217 -29.73 8.17 -10.23
N TRP A 218 -29.10 7.07 -10.67
CA TRP A 218 -29.10 6.61 -12.06
C TRP A 218 -30.02 5.41 -12.31
N GLY A 219 -30.71 4.92 -11.28
CA GLY A 219 -31.64 3.80 -11.30
C GLY A 219 -30.98 2.46 -11.01
N SER A 220 -30.95 2.04 -9.74
CA SER A 220 -30.47 0.71 -9.27
C SER A 220 -31.54 -0.38 -9.47
N THR A 221 -32.10 -0.47 -10.67
CA THR A 221 -33.18 -1.42 -10.95
C THR A 221 -32.66 -2.86 -11.04
N PRO A 222 -33.48 -3.88 -10.74
CA PRO A 222 -33.08 -5.28 -10.93
C PRO A 222 -32.57 -5.61 -12.34
N ALA A 223 -33.11 -4.96 -13.37
CA ALA A 223 -32.65 -5.13 -14.75
C ALA A 223 -31.23 -4.58 -14.95
N ALA A 224 -30.92 -3.39 -14.42
CA ALA A 224 -29.57 -2.84 -14.48
C ALA A 224 -28.56 -3.71 -13.69
N ILE A 225 -28.95 -4.20 -12.51
CA ILE A 225 -28.12 -5.09 -11.70
C ILE A 225 -27.78 -6.38 -12.47
N HIS A 226 -28.78 -7.01 -13.08
CA HIS A 226 -28.58 -8.24 -13.84
C HIS A 226 -27.58 -8.06 -15.00
N HIS A 227 -27.79 -7.06 -15.86
CA HIS A 227 -26.90 -6.82 -17.00
C HIS A 227 -25.50 -6.37 -16.58
N CYS A 228 -25.39 -5.57 -15.52
CA CYS A 228 -24.11 -5.16 -14.98
C CYS A 228 -23.29 -6.35 -14.46
N LEU A 229 -23.93 -7.26 -13.70
CA LEU A 229 -23.27 -8.45 -13.18
C LEU A 229 -22.84 -9.42 -14.30
N ASN A 230 -23.67 -9.61 -15.33
CA ASN A 230 -23.30 -10.45 -16.48
C ASN A 230 -21.99 -9.97 -17.13
N VAL A 231 -21.88 -8.66 -17.39
CA VAL A 231 -20.66 -8.09 -18.01
C VAL A 231 -19.49 -8.06 -17.04
N ALA A 232 -19.73 -7.88 -15.74
CA ALA A 232 -18.68 -7.95 -14.73
C ALA A 232 -18.03 -9.33 -14.66
N ASP A 233 -18.83 -10.40 -14.71
CA ASP A 233 -18.34 -11.79 -14.77
C ASP A 233 -17.55 -12.07 -16.05
N GLU A 234 -17.96 -11.51 -17.19
CA GLU A 234 -17.26 -11.69 -18.47
C GLU A 234 -15.84 -11.07 -18.47
N TYR A 235 -15.66 -9.93 -17.80
CA TYR A 235 -14.42 -9.16 -17.81
C TYR A 235 -13.59 -9.28 -16.53
N ASP A 236 -14.05 -10.07 -15.55
CA ASP A 236 -13.41 -10.24 -14.23
C ASP A 236 -13.20 -8.89 -13.51
N VAL A 237 -14.26 -8.09 -13.40
CA VAL A 237 -14.24 -6.78 -12.74
C VAL A 237 -15.26 -6.68 -11.62
N GLN A 238 -15.00 -5.82 -10.64
CA GLN A 238 -15.87 -5.65 -9.47
C GLN A 238 -17.11 -4.79 -9.76
N VAL A 239 -18.20 -5.02 -9.03
CA VAL A 239 -19.40 -4.16 -9.01
C VAL A 239 -19.64 -3.62 -7.60
N ALA A 240 -19.65 -2.30 -7.46
CA ALA A 240 -20.12 -1.60 -6.27
C ALA A 240 -21.58 -1.16 -6.47
N ILE A 241 -22.38 -1.18 -5.41
CA ILE A 241 -23.80 -0.80 -5.47
C ILE A 241 -24.18 0.14 -4.34
N HIS A 242 -24.98 1.14 -4.70
CA HIS A 242 -25.86 1.88 -3.80
C HIS A 242 -27.29 1.57 -4.26
N THR A 243 -28.03 0.82 -3.45
CA THR A 243 -29.35 0.26 -3.80
C THR A 243 -30.42 1.32 -3.96
#